data_AF-A0A0J0UR45-F1
#
_entry.id   AF-A0A0J0UR45-F1
#
_cell.length_a   1.000
_cell.length_b   1.000
_cell.length_c   1.000
_cell.angle_alpha   90.00
_cell.angle_beta   90.00
_cell.angle_gamma   90.00
#
_symmetry.space_group_name_H-M   'P 1'
#
loop_
_entity.id
_entity.type
_entity.pdbx_description
1 polymer ?
#
loop_
_entity_poly.entity_id
_entity_poly.type
_entity_poly.pdbx_seq_one_letter_code
_entity_poly.pdbx_strand_id
1 'polypeptide(L)' 'MPTTAPSTTRCPLCGQSNGCAVAAGLPAQQCWCMHESVSRDALARLPAEARGRACICPLCAREEPAAPQAPAPVVPNP' A
#
# COMPACT_ATOMS: atom_id res chain seq x y z
N MET A 1 -22.23 7.29 14.60
CA MET A 1 -21.18 7.26 13.56
C MET A 1 -20.45 5.93 13.68
N PRO A 2 -20.47 5.04 12.67
CA PRO A 2 -19.78 3.75 12.80
C PRO A 2 -18.28 4.06 12.84
N THR A 3 -17.63 3.76 13.97
CA THR A 3 -16.18 3.77 14.05
C THR A 3 -15.72 2.51 13.33
N THR A 4 -15.48 2.64 12.02
CA THR A 4 -14.76 1.62 11.26
C THR A 4 -13.34 1.62 11.81
N ALA A 5 -13.08 0.72 12.77
CA ALA A 5 -11.73 0.45 13.22
C ALA A 5 -10.85 0.22 11.98
N PRO A 6 -9.62 0.77 11.93
CA PRO A 6 -8.75 0.56 10.77
C PRO A 6 -8.54 -0.94 10.62
N SER A 7 -9.11 -1.52 9.56
CA SER A 7 -8.96 -2.95 9.27
C SER A 7 -7.49 -3.22 8.99
N THR A 8 -6.78 -3.73 10.00
CA THR A 8 -5.33 -4.05 9.93
C THR A 8 -4.99 -5.11 8.88
N THR A 9 -6.01 -5.74 8.29
CA THR A 9 -5.92 -6.77 7.25
C THR A 9 -6.15 -6.25 5.83
N ARG A 10 -6.51 -4.97 5.64
CA ARG A 10 -6.72 -4.37 4.32
C ARG A 10 -5.61 -3.37 3.97
N CYS A 11 -5.22 -3.38 2.70
CA CYS A 11 -4.28 -2.43 2.13
C CYS A 11 -4.96 -1.06 2.03
N PRO A 12 -4.41 -0.01 2.66
CA PRO A 12 -4.98 1.33 2.60
C PRO A 12 -4.86 2.00 1.22
N LEU A 13 -4.06 1.45 0.30
CA LEU A 13 -3.88 1.99 -1.05
C LEU A 13 -4.93 1.46 -2.04
N CYS A 14 -5.30 0.19 -1.93
CA CYS A 14 -6.20 -0.48 -2.91
C CYS A 14 -7.41 -1.18 -2.30
N GLY A 15 -7.53 -1.22 -0.97
CA GLY A 15 -8.65 -1.85 -0.25
C GLY A 15 -8.65 -3.38 -0.22
N GLN A 16 -7.75 -4.04 -0.97
CA GLN A 16 -7.59 -5.50 -0.98
C GLN A 16 -6.92 -6.02 0.29
N SER A 17 -6.90 -7.34 0.51
CA SER A 17 -6.14 -7.94 1.60
C SER A 17 -4.67 -7.54 1.54
N ASN A 18 -4.10 -7.10 2.67
CA ASN A 18 -2.68 -6.74 2.74
C ASN A 18 -1.74 -7.94 2.91
N GLY A 19 -2.28 -9.13 3.18
CA GLY A 19 -1.49 -10.36 3.36
C GLY A 19 -0.63 -10.34 4.64
N CYS A 20 -0.90 -9.47 5.60
CA CYS A 20 -0.11 -9.38 6.82
C CYS A 20 -0.35 -10.61 7.72
N ALA A 21 0.70 -11.41 7.94
CA ALA A 21 0.65 -12.57 8.82
C ALA A 21 0.32 -12.17 10.27
N VAL A 22 0.92 -11.10 10.78
CA VAL A 22 0.67 -10.61 12.15
C VAL A 22 -0.79 -10.20 12.35
N ALA A 23 -1.39 -9.52 11.36
CA ALA A 23 -2.81 -9.16 11.41
C ALA A 23 -3.73 -10.38 11.33
N ALA A 24 -3.24 -11.49 10.76
CA ALA A 24 -3.92 -12.78 10.75
C ALA A 24 -3.63 -13.66 11.99
N GLY A 25 -2.89 -13.16 12.97
CA GLY A 25 -2.53 -13.92 14.18
C GLY A 25 -1.39 -14.93 13.98
N LEU A 26 -0.63 -14.79 12.89
CA LEU A 26 0.51 -15.63 12.54
C LEU A 26 1.84 -14.93 12.87
N PRO A 27 2.95 -15.68 13.05
CA PRO A 27 4.28 -15.10 13.28
C PRO A 27 4.71 -14.12 12.17
N ALA A 28 5.44 -13.07 12.54
CA ALA A 28 5.93 -12.06 11.60
C ALA A 28 6.79 -12.68 10.49
N GLN A 29 7.57 -13.71 10.82
CA GLN A 29 8.40 -14.48 9.89
C GLN A 29 7.59 -15.21 8.81
N GLN A 30 6.26 -15.31 8.92
CA GLN A 30 5.40 -15.82 7.85
C GLN A 30 4.82 -14.71 6.98
N CYS A 31 5.07 -13.44 7.31
CA CYS A 31 4.59 -12.31 6.53
C CYS A 31 5.41 -12.19 5.24
N TRP A 32 4.73 -11.96 4.11
CA TRP A 32 5.39 -11.77 2.83
C TRP A 32 6.42 -10.63 2.86
N CYS A 33 6.17 -9.56 3.64
CA CYS A 33 7.05 -8.40 3.70
C CYS A 33 8.37 -8.65 4.44
N MET A 34 8.51 -9.79 5.14
CA MET A 34 9.80 -10.21 5.71
C MET A 34 10.69 -10.90 4.66
N HIS A 35 10.11 -11.36 3.56
CA HIS A 35 10.81 -12.11 2.51
C HIS A 35 10.99 -11.32 1.22
N GLU A 36 10.16 -10.31 1.00
CA GLU A 36 10.21 -9.44 -0.17
C GLU A 36 10.52 -7.99 0.18
N SER A 37 11.18 -7.30 -0.75
CA SER A 37 11.46 -5.88 -0.63
C SER A 37 10.18 -5.05 -0.72
N VAL A 38 10.03 -4.12 0.22
CA VAL A 38 8.94 -3.14 0.24
C VAL A 38 9.46 -1.79 -0.22
N SER A 39 8.87 -1.21 -1.26
CA SER A 39 9.29 0.11 -1.77
C SER A 39 9.06 1.21 -0.71
N ARG A 40 10.08 2.05 -0.49
CA ARG A 40 9.96 3.21 0.41
C ARG A 40 8.97 4.25 -0.13
N ASP A 41 8.92 4.42 -1.45
CA ASP A 41 7.96 5.32 -2.09
C ASP A 41 6.51 4.84 -1.91
N ALA A 42 6.29 3.52 -1.98
CA ALA A 42 4.98 2.95 -1.68
C ALA A 42 4.55 3.26 -0.22
N LEU A 43 5.48 3.17 0.73
CA LEU A 43 5.23 3.54 2.13
C LEU A 43 4.99 5.04 2.29
N ALA A 44 5.68 5.89 1.51
CA ALA A 44 5.47 7.33 1.53
C ALA A 44 4.07 7.74 1.05
N ARG A 45 3.45 6.96 0.15
CA ARG A 45 2.07 7.18 -0.34
C ARG A 45 0.97 6.84 0.68
N LEU A 46 1.32 6.18 1.77
CA LEU A 46 0.34 5.84 2.81
C LEU A 46 -0.29 7.10 3.43
N PRO A 47 -1.60 7.11 3.69
CA PRO A 47 -2.24 8.11 4.54
C PRO A 47 -1.54 8.19 5.90
N ALA A 48 -1.46 9.39 6.48
CA ALA A 48 -0.76 9.60 7.75
C ALA A 48 -1.31 8.71 8.87
N GLU A 49 -2.61 8.49 8.87
CA GLU A 49 -3.32 7.66 9.83
C GLU A 49 -3.04 6.15 9.66
N ALA A 50 -2.61 5.73 8.47
CA ALA A 50 -2.29 4.33 8.17
C ALA A 50 -0.80 3.99 8.36
N ARG A 51 0.09 4.99 8.31
CA ARG A 51 1.54 4.81 8.49
C ARG A 51 1.85 4.20 9.86
N GLY A 52 2.56 3.08 9.86
CA GLY A 52 2.91 2.33 11.07
C GLY A 52 1.73 1.61 11.76
N ARG A 53 0.52 1.66 11.18
CA ARG A 53 -0.69 1.02 11.75
C ARG A 53 -1.29 -0.05 10.86
N ALA A 54 -1.16 0.08 9.53
CA ALA A 54 -1.65 -0.90 8.56
C ALA A 54 -0.55 -1.28 7.57
N CYS A 55 -0.50 -2.56 7.21
CA CYS A 55 0.39 -3.04 6.14
C CYS A 55 -0.23 -2.77 4.76
N ILE A 56 0.62 -2.55 3.75
CA ILE A 56 0.23 -2.56 2.34
C ILE A 56 0.21 -3.99 1.79
N CYS A 57 -0.34 -4.21 0.60
CA CYS A 57 -0.28 -5.52 -0.08
C CYS A 57 0.99 -5.65 -0.95
N PRO A 58 1.38 -6.88 -1.36
CA PRO A 58 2.56 -7.10 -2.20
C PRO A 58 2.51 -6.32 -3.53
N LEU A 59 1.33 -6.17 -4.13
CA LEU A 59 1.16 -5.42 -5.37
C LEU A 59 1.52 -3.95 -5.18
N CYS A 60 0.89 -3.29 -4.21
CA CYS A 60 1.16 -1.87 -3.94
C CYS A 60 2.56 -1.63 -3.36
N ALA A 61 3.19 -2.64 -2.75
CA ALA A 61 4.57 -2.58 -2.28
C ALA A 61 5.61 -2.60 -3.41
N ARG A 62 5.25 -3.22 -4.55
CA ARG A 62 6.10 -3.33 -5.75
C ARG A 62 5.83 -2.22 -6.76
N GLU A 63 4.68 -1.55 -6.69
CA GLU A 63 4.41 -0.37 -7.50
C GLU A 63 5.42 0.74 -7.12
N GLU A 64 6.48 0.85 -7.89
CA GLU A 64 7.22 2.11 -7.99
C GLU A 64 6.22 3.19 -8.38
N PRO A 65 6.37 4.43 -7.85
CA PRO A 65 5.66 5.54 -8.42
C PRO A 65 6.05 5.53 -9.90
N ALA A 66 5.13 5.18 -10.79
CA ALA A 66 5.20 5.67 -12.15
C ALA A 66 5.47 7.16 -11.97
N ALA A 67 6.67 7.59 -12.38
CA ALA A 67 7.09 8.98 -12.30
C ALA A 67 5.88 9.85 -12.65
N PRO A 68 5.63 10.98 -11.93
CA PRO A 68 4.43 11.76 -12.13
C PRO A 68 4.24 11.91 -13.63
N GLN A 69 3.15 11.31 -14.13
CA GLN A 69 2.82 11.35 -15.53
C GLN A 69 2.56 12.83 -15.80
N ALA A 70 3.61 13.55 -16.18
CA ALA A 70 3.46 14.83 -16.81
C ALA A 70 2.48 14.52 -17.95
N PRO A 71 1.28 15.13 -17.96
CA PRO A 71 0.34 14.86 -19.03
C PRO A 71 1.11 15.12 -20.32
N ALA A 72 1.22 14.09 -21.17
CA ALA A 72 1.80 14.24 -22.50
C ALA A 72 1.18 15.51 -23.08
N PRO A 73 1.99 16.44 -23.65
CA PRO A 73 1.44 17.70 -24.13
C PRO A 73 0.38 17.33 -25.15
N VAL A 74 -0.88 17.53 -24.78
CA VAL A 74 -1.99 17.47 -25.71
C VAL A 74 -1.69 18.59 -26.70
N VAL A 75 -1.27 18.23 -27.91
CA VAL A 75 -1.14 19.17 -29.01
C VAL A 75 -2.54 19.25 -29.61
N PRO A 76 -3.30 20.35 -29.45
CA PRO A 76 -4.56 20.50 -30.14
C PRO A 76 -4.21 20.81 -31.60
N ASN A 77 -4.61 19.93 -32.50
CA ASN A 77 -4.41 20.07 -33.94
C ASN A 77 -5.51 20.98 -34.54
N PRO A 78 -5.17 22.06 -35.26
CA PRO A 78 -5.98 22.55 -36.37
C PRO A 78 -5.63 21.85 -37.69
#